data_AF-A0A9D5YQE0-F1
#
_entry.id   AF-A0A9D5YQE0-F1
#
_cell.length_a   1.000
_cell.length_b   1.000
_cell.length_c   1.000
_cell.angle_alpha   90.00
_cell.angle_beta   90.00
_cell.angle_gamma   90.00
#
_symmetry.space_group_name_H-M   'P 1'
#
loop_
_entity.id
_entity.type
_entity.pdbx_description
1 polymer ?
#
loop_
_entity_poly.entity_id
_entity_poly.type
_entity_poly.pdbx_seq_one_letter_code
_entity_poly.pdbx_strand_id
1 'polypeptide(L)'
;MRYYAKVDSIRPDSIAEELGIVPGDIICEINGRRIADFLDYQFLTAAEEIVLKVQKQDESFIEFEIENEELEDLGIGFANMLFDPAKACSNQCIFCFIDQLPPHLRQSLYFKDDDSRLSFLYGNYVTMTNMLPKDVDRLIEYRVSPVNISVHTTNMELRKEMLKNRHADRLMGYIQKLADGGITMNMQI
;
A
#
# COMPACT_ATOMS: atom_id res chain seq x y z
N MET A 1 16.20 -8.71 0.48
CA MET A 1 15.91 -7.91 1.67
C MET A 1 14.53 -8.30 2.14
N ARG A 2 14.39 -8.81 3.37
CA ARG A 2 13.06 -8.99 3.96
C ARG A 2 12.58 -7.60 4.36
N TYR A 3 11.41 -7.24 3.87
CA TYR A 3 10.74 -6.00 4.20
C TYR A 3 9.95 -6.23 5.48
N TYR A 4 10.03 -5.30 6.41
CA TYR A 4 9.61 -5.55 7.79
C TYR A 4 8.72 -4.42 8.28
N ALA A 5 7.59 -4.79 8.87
CA ALA A 5 6.74 -3.89 9.62
C ALA A 5 7.41 -3.57 10.97
N LYS A 6 8.46 -2.74 10.89
CA LYS A 6 9.27 -2.36 12.04
C LYS A 6 8.54 -1.31 12.87
N VAL A 7 8.33 -1.62 14.15
CA VAL A 7 7.75 -0.72 15.13
C VAL A 7 8.69 0.46 15.36
N ASP A 8 8.14 1.66 15.28
CA ASP A 8 8.85 2.93 15.47
C ASP A 8 8.39 3.65 16.75
N SER A 9 7.10 3.59 17.04
CA SER A 9 6.52 4.17 18.24
C SER A 9 5.35 3.33 18.76
N ILE A 10 5.07 3.44 20.05
CA ILE A 10 3.93 2.83 20.72
C ILE A 10 3.14 3.95 21.39
N ARG A 11 1.82 3.94 21.19
CA ARG A 11 0.91 4.89 21.84
C ARG A 11 0.79 4.53 23.33
N PRO A 12 0.88 5.50 24.25
CA PRO A 12 0.60 5.24 25.66
C PRO A 12 -0.83 4.75 25.86
N ASP A 13 -1.05 3.93 26.88
CA ASP A 13 -2.35 3.34 27.24
C ASP A 13 -2.96 2.55 26.06
N SER A 14 -2.12 1.82 25.31
CA SER A 14 -2.55 1.00 24.16
C SER A 14 -2.31 -0.47 24.39
N ILE A 15 -3.05 -1.31 23.66
CA ILE A 15 -2.89 -2.77 23.66
C ILE A 15 -1.43 -3.16 23.42
N ALA A 16 -0.74 -2.52 22.48
CA ALA A 16 0.66 -2.84 22.20
C ALA A 16 1.61 -2.50 23.36
N GLU A 17 1.31 -1.47 24.16
CA GLU A 17 2.06 -1.16 25.38
C GLU A 17 1.85 -2.25 26.45
N GLU A 18 0.60 -2.67 26.67
CA GLU A 18 0.26 -3.74 27.61
C GLU A 18 0.93 -5.08 27.26
N LEU A 19 1.05 -5.38 25.97
CA LEU A 19 1.76 -6.56 25.45
C LEU A 19 3.29 -6.44 25.53
N GLY A 20 3.82 -5.28 25.94
CA GLY A 20 5.27 -5.04 26.03
C GLY A 20 5.96 -5.01 24.67
N ILE A 21 5.25 -4.62 23.62
CA ILE A 21 5.83 -4.33 22.31
C ILE A 21 6.59 -3.01 22.43
N VAL A 22 7.79 -2.95 21.84
CA VAL A 22 8.65 -1.78 21.93
C VAL A 22 9.18 -1.36 20.55
N PRO A 23 9.54 -0.07 20.37
CA PRO A 23 10.24 0.38 19.18
C PRO A 23 11.44 -0.51 18.86
N GLY A 24 11.55 -0.94 17.61
CA GLY A 24 12.58 -1.89 17.16
C GLY A 24 12.07 -3.31 16.93
N ASP A 25 10.96 -3.70 17.55
CA ASP A 25 10.29 -4.97 17.26
C ASP A 25 9.75 -4.99 15.81
N ILE A 26 9.50 -6.20 15.28
CA ILE A 26 9.00 -6.40 13.93
C ILE A 26 7.72 -7.23 13.96
N ILE A 27 6.64 -6.66 13.43
CA ILE A 27 5.40 -7.41 13.21
C ILE A 27 5.58 -8.29 11.96
N CYS A 28 5.48 -9.59 12.15
CA CYS A 28 5.76 -10.57 11.11
C CYS A 28 4.48 -11.11 10.46
N GLU A 29 3.55 -11.56 11.29
CA GLU A 29 2.31 -12.19 10.86
C GLU A 29 1.15 -11.74 11.75
N ILE A 30 -0.04 -11.61 11.16
CA ILE A 30 -1.30 -11.33 11.85
C ILE A 30 -2.30 -12.38 11.39
N ASN A 31 -2.92 -13.11 12.33
CA ASN A 31 -3.85 -14.20 12.03
C ASN A 31 -3.26 -15.25 11.07
N GLY A 32 -1.97 -15.58 11.28
CA GLY A 32 -1.21 -16.52 10.44
C GLY A 32 -0.89 -16.03 9.02
N ARG A 33 -1.17 -14.77 8.69
CA ARG A 33 -0.89 -14.16 7.39
C ARG A 33 0.27 -13.17 7.51
N ARG A 34 1.22 -13.23 6.58
CA ARG A 34 2.27 -12.21 6.45
C ARG A 34 1.69 -10.91 5.93
N ILE A 35 2.07 -9.81 6.56
CA ILE A 35 1.68 -8.46 6.13
C ILE A 35 2.68 -7.92 5.11
N ALA A 36 2.18 -7.37 4.00
CA ALA A 36 3.00 -6.78 2.96
C ALA A 36 3.19 -5.27 3.14
N ASP A 37 2.20 -4.58 3.71
CA ASP A 37 2.18 -3.14 3.94
C ASP A 37 1.16 -2.78 5.04
N PHE A 38 1.04 -1.50 5.37
CA PHE A 38 0.14 -1.01 6.42
C PHE A 38 -1.34 -1.29 6.15
N LEU A 39 -1.75 -1.46 4.89
CA LEU A 39 -3.13 -1.79 4.57
C LEU A 39 -3.47 -3.22 5.00
N ASP A 40 -2.53 -4.17 4.87
CA ASP A 40 -2.71 -5.51 5.44
C ASP A 40 -2.78 -5.47 6.97
N TYR A 41 -1.94 -4.64 7.60
CA TYR A 41 -1.99 -4.43 9.05
C TYR A 41 -3.38 -3.96 9.47
N GLN A 42 -3.85 -2.83 8.92
CA GLN A 42 -5.16 -2.26 9.23
C GLN A 42 -6.31 -3.25 9.04
N PHE A 43 -6.31 -3.98 7.92
CA PHE A 43 -7.36 -4.94 7.61
C PHE A 43 -7.36 -6.14 8.57
N LEU A 44 -6.19 -6.70 8.86
CA LEU A 44 -6.09 -7.91 9.69
C LEU A 44 -6.22 -7.63 11.18
N THR A 45 -5.94 -6.41 11.64
CA THR A 45 -6.18 -5.99 13.03
C THR A 45 -7.60 -5.50 13.27
N ALA A 46 -8.41 -5.30 12.22
CA ALA A 46 -9.84 -4.98 12.34
C ALA A 46 -10.66 -6.26 12.63
N ALA A 47 -10.33 -6.95 13.71
CA ALA A 47 -10.97 -8.18 14.16
C ALA A 47 -10.99 -8.25 15.70
N GLU A 48 -11.99 -8.94 16.24
CA GLU A 48 -12.13 -9.14 17.70
C GLU A 48 -11.07 -10.10 18.25
N GLU A 49 -10.64 -11.09 17.46
CA GLU A 49 -9.57 -12.02 17.86
C GLU A 49 -8.38 -11.84 16.92
N ILE A 50 -7.22 -11.51 17.49
CA ILE A 50 -6.00 -11.24 16.73
C ILE A 50 -4.85 -12.09 17.29
N VAL A 51 -4.24 -12.89 16.42
CA VAL A 51 -2.97 -13.57 16.71
C VAL A 51 -1.82 -12.81 16.07
N LEU A 52 -1.05 -12.10 16.88
CA LEU A 52 0.05 -11.24 16.46
C LEU A 52 1.39 -11.91 16.69
N LYS A 53 2.12 -12.20 15.61
CA LYS A 53 3.48 -12.75 15.66
C LYS A 53 4.51 -11.64 15.56
N VAL A 54 5.28 -11.44 16.62
CA VAL A 54 6.28 -10.38 16.74
C VAL A 54 7.67 -10.99 16.85
N GLN A 55 8.60 -10.51 16.02
CA GLN A 55 10.02 -10.76 16.21
C GLN A 55 10.60 -9.65 17.10
N LYS A 56 11.16 -10.05 18.24
CA LYS A 56 11.84 -9.15 19.18
C LYS A 56 13.25 -8.82 18.67
N GLN A 57 13.86 -7.80 19.27
CA GLN A 57 15.20 -7.33 18.88
C GLN A 57 16.31 -8.35 19.08
N ASP A 58 16.11 -9.34 19.97
CA ASP A 58 17.02 -10.48 20.18
C ASP A 58 16.79 -11.63 19.18
N GLU A 59 16.02 -11.38 18.12
CA GLU A 59 15.60 -12.33 17.10
C GLU A 59 14.67 -13.45 17.57
N SER A 60 14.24 -13.43 18.84
CA SER A 60 13.20 -14.34 19.32
C SER A 60 11.83 -13.99 18.73
N PHE A 61 10.96 -14.99 18.60
CA PHE A 61 9.58 -14.80 18.14
C PHE A 61 8.63 -15.03 19.30
N ILE A 62 7.69 -14.11 19.48
CA ILE A 62 6.60 -14.18 20.45
C ILE A 62 5.29 -14.07 19.69
N GLU A 63 4.32 -14.92 20.04
CA GLU A 63 2.95 -14.82 19.55
C GLU A 63 2.07 -14.30 20.69
N PHE A 64 1.30 -13.27 20.38
CA PHE A 64 0.32 -12.68 21.29
C PHE A 64 -1.08 -13.00 20.77
N GLU A 65 -1.91 -13.54 21.64
CA GLU A 65 -3.35 -13.67 21.42
C GLU A 65 -4.02 -12.46 22.06
N ILE A 66 -4.77 -11.71 21.26
CA ILE A 66 -5.37 -10.42 21.64
C ILE A 66 -6.88 -10.52 21.43
N GLU A 67 -7.63 -10.21 22.49
CA GLU A 67 -9.07 -9.98 22.44
C GLU A 67 -9.30 -8.46 22.33
N ASN A 68 -9.87 -8.02 21.21
CA ASN A 68 -10.09 -6.62 20.83
C ASN A 68 -11.58 -6.38 20.50
N GLU A 69 -12.45 -6.60 21.49
CA GLU A 69 -13.92 -6.49 21.33
C GLU A 69 -14.38 -5.13 20.80
N GLU A 70 -13.66 -4.07 21.16
CA GLU A 70 -13.99 -2.69 20.75
C GLU A 70 -13.41 -2.30 19.38
N LEU A 71 -12.70 -3.23 18.71
CA LEU A 71 -12.03 -3.01 17.43
C LEU A 71 -11.11 -1.78 17.43
N GLU A 72 -10.42 -1.57 18.56
CA GLU A 72 -9.54 -0.43 18.74
C GLU A 72 -8.22 -0.61 17.98
N ASP A 73 -7.59 0.51 17.65
CA ASP A 73 -6.23 0.51 17.10
C ASP A 73 -5.24 0.02 18.16
N LEU A 74 -4.42 -0.98 17.81
CA LEU A 74 -3.44 -1.59 18.74
C LEU A 74 -2.41 -0.59 19.29
N GLY A 75 -2.27 0.61 18.72
CA GLY A 75 -1.34 1.64 19.18
C GLY A 75 0.07 1.53 18.61
N ILE A 76 0.26 0.79 17.51
CA ILE A 76 1.56 0.58 16.87
C ILE A 76 1.79 1.61 15.77
N GLY A 77 2.82 2.43 15.93
CA GLY A 77 3.34 3.34 14.91
C GLY A 77 4.48 2.71 14.11
N PHE A 78 4.44 2.85 12.78
CA PHE A 78 5.49 2.37 11.87
C PHE A 78 6.23 3.53 11.20
N ALA A 79 7.55 3.42 11.07
CA ALA A 79 8.38 4.43 10.41
C ALA A 79 8.11 4.54 8.90
N ASN A 80 7.71 3.44 8.28
CA ASN A 80 7.37 3.37 6.86
C ASN A 80 6.13 2.50 6.66
N MET A 81 5.02 3.11 6.27
CA MET A 81 3.75 2.41 6.04
C MET A 81 3.76 1.45 4.84
N LEU A 82 4.77 1.55 3.96
CA LEU A 82 4.93 0.60 2.86
C LEU A 82 5.63 -0.69 3.29
N PHE A 83 6.30 -0.70 4.45
CA PHE A 83 7.21 -1.74 4.96
C PHE A 83 8.42 -2.07 4.07
N ASP A 84 8.36 -1.71 2.78
CA ASP A 84 9.42 -1.76 1.78
C ASP A 84 9.59 -0.41 1.07
N PRO A 85 10.62 -0.23 0.22
CA PRO A 85 10.74 0.96 -0.62
C PRO A 85 9.56 1.10 -1.59
N ALA A 86 9.13 2.33 -1.82
CA ALA A 86 8.12 2.65 -2.82
C ALA A 86 8.52 2.13 -4.22
N LYS A 87 7.54 1.58 -4.94
CA LYS A 87 7.72 1.10 -6.31
C LYS A 87 7.80 2.28 -7.27
N ALA A 88 8.86 2.31 -8.06
CA ALA A 88 9.01 3.32 -9.11
C ALA A 88 8.03 3.08 -10.26
N CYS A 89 7.54 4.16 -10.86
CA CYS A 89 6.73 4.14 -12.07
C CYS A 89 7.50 3.47 -13.23
N SER A 90 6.84 2.52 -13.91
CA SER A 90 7.42 1.83 -15.08
C SER A 90 7.09 2.51 -16.42
N ASN A 91 6.32 3.60 -16.40
CA ASN A 91 5.92 4.31 -17.60
C ASN A 91 7.03 5.23 -18.15
N GLN A 92 7.07 5.37 -19.47
CA GLN A 92 7.94 6.32 -20.18
C GLN A 92 7.06 7.29 -20.98
N CYS A 93 6.18 7.99 -20.25
CA CYS A 93 5.16 8.82 -20.86
C CYS A 93 5.79 9.91 -21.73
N ILE A 94 5.21 10.16 -22.90
CA ILE A 94 5.65 11.25 -23.79
C ILE A 94 5.55 12.65 -23.13
N PHE A 95 4.73 12.76 -22.08
CA PHE A 95 4.47 13.97 -21.30
C PHE A 95 5.06 13.91 -19.88
N CYS A 96 5.96 12.96 -19.58
CA CYS A 96 6.50 12.82 -18.22
C CYS A 96 7.37 14.03 -17.84
N PHE A 97 6.93 14.81 -16.86
CA PHE A 97 7.68 15.96 -16.37
C PHE A 97 9.03 15.58 -15.74
N ILE A 98 9.06 14.46 -15.00
CA ILE A 98 10.28 13.97 -14.34
C ILE A 98 11.38 13.62 -15.37
N ASP A 99 11.01 13.06 -16.53
CA ASP A 99 11.97 12.78 -17.62
C ASP A 99 12.52 14.04 -18.29
N GLN A 100 11.84 15.17 -18.12
CA GLN A 100 12.22 16.46 -18.70
C GLN A 100 13.06 17.32 -17.74
N LEU A 101 13.33 16.84 -16.51
CA LEU A 101 14.14 17.57 -15.55
C LEU A 101 15.62 17.67 -16.01
N PRO A 102 16.29 18.81 -15.77
CA PRO A 102 17.70 18.96 -16.10
C PRO A 102 18.57 17.97 -15.31
N PRO A 103 19.75 17.58 -15.80
CA PRO A 103 20.66 16.70 -15.07
C PRO A 103 21.25 17.40 -13.82
N HIS A 104 21.75 16.59 -12.87
CA HIS A 104 22.44 17.03 -11.64
C HIS A 104 21.57 17.73 -10.57
N LEU A 105 20.26 17.54 -10.60
CA LEU A 105 19.39 17.87 -9.47
C LEU A 105 19.51 16.82 -8.35
N ARG A 106 18.85 17.10 -7.21
CA ARG A 106 18.74 16.15 -6.10
C ARG A 106 18.13 14.84 -6.61
N GLN A 107 18.74 13.72 -6.23
CA GLN A 107 18.32 12.38 -6.69
C GLN A 107 16.83 12.07 -6.43
N SER A 108 16.29 12.57 -5.32
CA SER A 108 14.87 12.41 -4.99
C SER A 108 13.92 13.05 -6.00
N LEU A 109 14.36 14.07 -6.76
CA LEU A 109 13.54 14.72 -7.78
C LEU A 109 13.36 13.88 -9.05
N TYR A 110 14.19 12.85 -9.25
CA TYR A 110 14.08 11.95 -10.39
C TYR A 110 13.26 10.68 -10.10
N PHE A 111 12.79 10.51 -8.87
CA PHE A 111 11.92 9.40 -8.52
C PHE A 111 10.52 9.64 -9.08
N LYS A 112 10.02 8.70 -9.87
CA LYS A 112 8.64 8.69 -10.36
C LYS A 112 7.81 7.78 -9.47
N ASP A 113 6.83 8.33 -8.78
CA ASP A 113 5.86 7.55 -8.03
C ASP A 113 4.73 7.06 -8.95
N ASP A 114 4.38 5.77 -8.83
CA ASP A 114 3.14 5.16 -9.34
C ASP A 114 2.88 3.89 -8.50
N ASP A 115 3.11 3.98 -7.19
CA ASP A 115 2.87 2.90 -6.25
C ASP A 115 1.41 2.97 -5.77
N SER A 116 0.63 1.91 -6.02
CA SER A 116 -0.78 1.87 -5.66
C SER A 116 -1.03 2.01 -4.16
N ARG A 117 -0.06 1.64 -3.32
CA ARG A 117 -0.18 1.77 -1.86
C ARG A 117 -0.16 3.23 -1.42
N LEU A 118 0.59 4.08 -2.12
CA LEU A 118 0.61 5.52 -1.85
C LEU A 118 -0.72 6.18 -2.23
N SER A 119 -1.43 5.64 -3.21
CA SER A 119 -2.80 6.08 -3.53
C SER A 119 -3.75 5.89 -2.35
N PHE A 120 -3.68 4.72 -1.72
CA PHE A 120 -4.45 4.44 -0.51
C PHE A 120 -4.02 5.33 0.67
N LEU A 121 -2.72 5.39 0.97
CA LEU A 121 -2.22 6.06 2.18
C LEU A 121 -2.35 7.59 2.11
N TYR A 122 -2.17 8.17 0.93
CA TYR A 122 -2.02 9.62 0.77
C TYR A 122 -2.99 10.23 -0.26
N GLY A 123 -3.84 9.43 -0.89
CA GLY A 123 -4.78 9.92 -1.90
C GLY A 123 -4.10 10.27 -3.24
N ASN A 124 -2.90 9.76 -3.52
CA ASN A 124 -2.26 9.97 -4.82
C ASN A 124 -3.09 9.36 -5.95
N TYR A 125 -3.09 9.98 -7.12
CA TYR A 125 -3.69 9.38 -8.31
C TYR A 125 -2.76 8.32 -8.90
N VAL A 126 -3.32 7.18 -9.30
CA VAL A 126 -2.56 6.10 -9.94
C VAL A 126 -2.91 5.92 -11.39
N THR A 127 -1.90 5.55 -12.17
CA THR A 127 -2.06 5.20 -13.58
C THR A 127 -2.55 3.75 -13.74
N MET A 128 -2.49 2.94 -12.68
CA MET A 128 -2.85 1.51 -12.63
C MET A 128 -2.04 0.59 -13.56
N THR A 129 -1.03 1.13 -14.25
CA THR A 129 -0.11 0.38 -15.12
C THR A 129 0.83 -0.53 -14.34
N ASN A 130 1.17 -0.13 -13.12
CA ASN A 130 2.02 -0.90 -12.21
C ASN A 130 1.24 -1.95 -11.40
N MET A 131 -0.07 -2.04 -11.56
CA MET A 131 -0.93 -2.95 -10.79
C MET A 131 -1.13 -4.30 -11.49
N LEU A 132 -1.04 -5.36 -10.70
CA LEU A 132 -1.41 -6.72 -11.07
C LEU A 132 -2.91 -6.94 -10.80
N PRO A 133 -3.54 -7.93 -11.46
CA PRO A 133 -4.95 -8.25 -11.21
C PRO A 133 -5.27 -8.52 -9.72
N LYS A 134 -4.33 -9.17 -9.01
CA LYS A 134 -4.44 -9.45 -7.58
C LYS A 134 -4.45 -8.18 -6.71
N ASP A 135 -3.81 -7.11 -7.18
CA ASP A 135 -3.78 -5.84 -6.42
C ASP A 135 -5.17 -5.20 -6.50
N VAL A 136 -5.87 -5.35 -7.63
CA VAL A 136 -7.28 -4.92 -7.78
C VAL A 136 -8.22 -5.78 -6.95
N ASP A 137 -8.02 -7.10 -6.93
CA ASP A 137 -8.79 -8.01 -6.05
C ASP A 137 -8.65 -7.60 -4.58
N ARG A 138 -7.42 -7.29 -4.16
CA ARG A 138 -7.13 -6.83 -2.79
C ARG A 138 -7.85 -5.53 -2.44
N LEU A 139 -7.92 -4.55 -3.35
CA LEU A 139 -8.69 -3.32 -3.12
C LEU A 139 -10.18 -3.61 -2.89
N ILE A 140 -10.73 -4.58 -3.62
CA ILE A 140 -12.14 -4.98 -3.50
C ILE A 140 -12.37 -5.73 -2.18
N GLU A 141 -11.53 -6.71 -1.86
CA GLU A 141 -11.57 -7.48 -0.61
C GLU A 141 -11.56 -6.55 0.60
N TYR A 142 -10.66 -5.56 0.58
CA TYR A 142 -10.47 -4.62 1.69
C TYR A 142 -11.40 -3.41 1.62
N ARG A 143 -12.30 -3.35 0.62
CA ARG A 143 -13.24 -2.24 0.42
C ARG A 143 -12.56 -0.86 0.39
N VAL A 144 -11.36 -0.78 -0.18
CA VAL A 144 -10.62 0.48 -0.30
C VAL A 144 -11.35 1.41 -1.26
N SER A 145 -12.04 2.41 -0.70
CA SER A 145 -12.91 3.32 -1.43
C SER A 145 -12.87 4.73 -0.81
N PRO A 146 -12.75 5.81 -1.60
CA PRO A 146 -12.59 5.83 -3.06
C PRO A 146 -11.14 5.56 -3.53
N VAL A 147 -10.98 5.13 -4.78
CA VAL A 147 -9.67 5.00 -5.46
C VAL A 147 -9.47 6.15 -6.44
N ASN A 148 -8.31 6.79 -6.41
CA ASN A 148 -7.99 7.93 -7.28
C ASN A 148 -7.24 7.46 -8.55
N ILE A 149 -7.83 7.66 -9.73
CA ILE A 149 -7.35 7.09 -11.00
C ILE A 149 -7.10 8.19 -12.03
N SER A 150 -5.90 8.20 -12.64
CA SER A 150 -5.58 9.08 -13.77
C SER A 150 -5.91 8.42 -15.11
N VAL A 151 -6.95 8.94 -15.77
CA VAL A 151 -7.47 8.46 -17.05
C VAL A 151 -6.99 9.39 -18.16
N HIS A 152 -6.06 8.91 -18.97
CA HIS A 152 -5.40 9.73 -20.00
C HIS A 152 -6.17 9.75 -21.33
N THR A 153 -6.79 8.63 -21.68
CA THR A 153 -7.63 8.44 -22.87
C THR A 153 -8.39 7.12 -22.73
N THR A 154 -9.56 7.02 -23.34
CA THR A 154 -10.33 5.76 -23.46
C THR A 154 -9.92 4.92 -24.68
N ASN A 155 -9.09 5.45 -25.59
CA ASN A 155 -8.46 4.68 -26.64
C ASN A 155 -7.23 3.93 -26.08
N MET A 156 -7.36 2.63 -25.82
CA MET A 156 -6.33 1.83 -25.15
C MET A 156 -5.05 1.64 -25.97
N GLU A 157 -5.14 1.63 -27.31
CA GLU A 157 -3.94 1.60 -28.16
C GLU A 157 -3.17 2.92 -28.05
N LEU A 158 -3.88 4.05 -28.16
CA LEU A 158 -3.28 5.37 -27.94
C LEU A 158 -2.69 5.50 -26.53
N ARG A 159 -3.36 4.94 -25.51
CA ARG A 159 -2.86 4.95 -24.14
C ARG A 159 -1.53 4.20 -24.00
N LYS A 160 -1.40 3.04 -24.65
CA LYS A 160 -0.14 2.27 -24.70
C LYS A 160 0.98 3.08 -25.35
N GLU A 161 0.69 3.77 -26.45
CA GLU A 161 1.67 4.63 -27.13
C GLU A 161 2.09 5.82 -26.26
N MET A 162 1.10 6.53 -25.67
CA MET A 162 1.35 7.71 -24.83
C MET A 162 2.16 7.40 -23.58
N LEU A 163 1.87 6.30 -22.89
CA LEU A 163 2.54 5.88 -21.66
C LEU A 163 3.79 5.03 -21.92
N LYS A 164 3.97 4.54 -23.16
CA LYS A 164 4.97 3.54 -23.55
C LYS A 164 4.97 2.32 -22.62
N ASN A 165 3.79 1.84 -22.25
CA ASN A 165 3.60 0.71 -21.36
C ASN A 165 2.63 -0.30 -21.95
N ARG A 166 3.09 -1.55 -22.15
CA ARG A 166 2.29 -2.64 -22.72
C ARG A 166 1.07 -3.06 -21.88
N HIS A 167 1.04 -2.70 -20.59
CA HIS A 167 -0.05 -3.01 -19.67
C HIS A 167 -1.08 -1.87 -19.56
N ALA A 168 -0.89 -0.78 -20.32
CA ALA A 168 -1.77 0.37 -20.27
C ALA A 168 -3.18 0.11 -20.79
N ASP A 169 -3.40 -0.95 -21.56
CA ASP A 169 -4.71 -1.35 -22.08
C ASP A 169 -5.62 -2.01 -21.02
N ARG A 170 -5.10 -2.34 -19.85
CA ARG A 170 -5.85 -2.98 -18.76
C ARG A 170 -6.80 -2.03 -18.01
N LEU A 171 -6.64 -0.71 -18.19
CA LEU A 171 -7.31 0.30 -17.38
C LEU A 171 -8.83 0.09 -17.34
N MET A 172 -9.48 -0.05 -18.50
CA MET A 172 -10.94 -0.18 -18.58
C MET A 172 -11.43 -1.46 -17.89
N GLY A 173 -10.69 -2.56 -18.00
CA GLY A 173 -11.01 -3.81 -17.31
C GLY A 173 -10.89 -3.67 -15.79
N TYR A 174 -9.89 -2.94 -15.30
CA TYR A 174 -9.74 -2.69 -13.87
C TYR A 174 -10.82 -1.73 -13.34
N ILE A 175 -11.17 -0.68 -14.08
CA ILE A 175 -12.28 0.23 -13.73
C ILE A 175 -13.59 -0.57 -13.61
N GLN A 176 -13.89 -1.42 -14.58
CA GLN A 176 -15.10 -2.25 -14.54
C GLN A 176 -15.08 -3.17 -13.32
N LYS A 177 -13.97 -3.86 -13.06
CA LYS A 177 -13.83 -4.76 -11.92
C LYS A 177 -14.01 -4.05 -10.58
N LEU A 178 -13.45 -2.84 -10.43
CA LEU A 178 -13.64 -2.01 -9.23
C LEU A 178 -15.10 -1.56 -9.08
N ALA A 179 -15.74 -1.14 -10.17
CA ALA A 179 -17.16 -0.76 -10.16
C ALA A 179 -18.05 -1.94 -9.75
N ASP A 180 -17.83 -3.13 -10.33
CA ASP A 180 -18.55 -4.36 -9.98
C ASP A 180 -18.32 -4.76 -8.51
N GLY A 181 -17.12 -4.48 -7.99
CA GLY A 181 -16.76 -4.63 -6.58
C GLY A 181 -17.35 -3.58 -5.64
N GLY A 182 -18.12 -2.60 -6.15
CA GLY A 182 -18.73 -1.53 -5.36
C GLY A 182 -17.72 -0.48 -4.87
N ILE A 183 -16.58 -0.33 -5.55
CA ILE A 183 -15.55 0.65 -5.21
C ILE A 183 -15.82 1.97 -5.94
N THR A 184 -15.91 3.06 -5.18
CA THR A 184 -16.01 4.42 -5.73
C THR A 184 -14.67 4.83 -6.32
N MET A 185 -14.68 5.51 -7.47
CA MET A 185 -13.46 5.96 -8.14
C MET A 185 -13.53 7.46 -8.42
N ASN A 186 -12.49 8.20 -8.01
CA ASN A 186 -12.30 9.58 -8.43
C ASN A 186 -11.42 9.57 -9.69
N MET A 187 -11.91 10.16 -10.78
CA MET A 187 -11.21 10.16 -12.06
C MET A 187 -10.66 11.54 -12.39
N GLN A 188 -9.36 11.60 -12.66
CA GLN A 188 -8.72 12.75 -13.29
C GLN A 188 -8.67 12.48 -14.80
N ILE A 189 -9.25 13.37 -15.59
CA ILE A 189 -9.35 13.29 -17.07
C ILE A 189 -8.67 14.50 -17.68
#